data_AF-A0A938VRF9-F1
#
_entry.id   AF-A0A938VRF9-F1
#
_cell.length_a   1.000
_cell.length_b   1.000
_cell.length_c   1.000
_cell.angle_alpha   90.00
_cell.angle_beta   90.00
_cell.angle_gamma   90.00
#
_symmetry.space_group_name_H-M   'P 1'
#
loop_
_entity.id
_entity.type
_entity.pdbx_description
1 polymer ?
#
loop_
_entity_poly.entity_id
_entity_poly.type
_entity_poly.pdbx_seq_one_letter_code
_entity_poly.pdbx_strand_id
1 'polypeptide(L)'
;MARRKLHKRAFAEIDRGALGTLVFNARKQRALTQAGLAQAIGRDRPWLSDVETGKITHVPDDDLAALAVALSLSPPDVRAAHERTAGRLRTEVPARLPAGPERQCPVCARISPPDANFCAHCGAALPHEIECGRCGRRNPATANFCAYCGRRMGAGLGA
;
A
#
# COMPACT_ATOMS: atom_id res chain seq x y z
N MET A 1 -7.76 31.36 31.61
CA MET A 1 -7.71 30.03 30.98
C MET A 1 -9.12 29.43 30.93
N ALA A 2 -9.92 29.78 29.92
CA ALA A 2 -11.29 29.27 29.80
C ALA A 2 -11.28 27.83 29.26
N ARG A 3 -11.66 26.86 30.10
CA ARG A 3 -11.93 25.48 29.67
C ARG A 3 -13.05 25.50 28.62
N ARG A 4 -12.68 25.36 27.34
CA ARG A 4 -13.62 25.25 26.21
C ARG A 4 -14.55 24.08 26.50
N LYS A 5 -15.83 24.35 26.79
CA LYS A 5 -16.85 23.31 26.97
C LYS A 5 -16.98 22.56 25.64
N LEU A 6 -16.35 21.39 25.54
CA LEU A 6 -16.55 20.47 24.43
C LEU A 6 -18.04 20.14 24.37
N HIS A 7 -18.74 20.68 23.37
CA HIS A 7 -20.10 20.25 23.06
C HIS A 7 -20.07 18.73 22.89
N LYS A 8 -20.83 18.03 23.73
CA LYS A 8 -21.03 16.57 23.61
C LYS A 8 -21.77 16.35 22.28
N ARG A 9 -21.05 15.88 21.26
CA ARG A 9 -21.65 15.49 19.98
C ARG A 9 -22.77 14.47 20.26
N ALA A 10 -23.89 14.60 19.55
CA ALA A 10 -24.95 13.61 19.70
C ALA A 10 -24.42 12.23 19.26
N PHE A 11 -24.86 11.15 19.91
CA PHE A 11 -24.39 9.79 19.56
C PHE A 11 -24.62 9.44 18.08
N ALA A 12 -25.62 10.05 17.43
CA ALA A 12 -25.91 9.89 16.02
C ALA A 12 -24.90 10.59 15.09
N GLU A 13 -24.18 11.62 15.57
CA GLU A 13 -23.25 12.46 14.78
C GLU A 13 -21.80 11.96 14.83
N ILE A 14 -21.54 10.84 15.52
CA ILE A 14 -20.20 10.27 15.62
C ILE A 14 -19.89 9.55 14.29
N ASP A 15 -18.94 10.08 13.52
CA ASP A 15 -18.28 9.36 12.43
C ASP A 15 -17.44 8.23 13.04
N ARG A 16 -17.98 7.01 13.04
CA ARG A 16 -17.34 5.83 13.63
C ARG A 16 -16.37 5.15 12.65
N GLY A 17 -16.30 5.62 11.40
CA GLY A 17 -15.63 4.89 10.32
C GLY A 17 -16.23 3.50 10.07
N ALA A 18 -15.58 2.74 9.19
CA ALA A 18 -16.05 1.40 8.81
C ALA A 18 -15.86 0.38 9.93
N LEU A 19 -14.71 0.40 10.61
CA LEU A 19 -14.41 -0.51 11.71
C LEU A 19 -15.28 -0.23 12.94
N GLY A 20 -15.36 1.03 13.38
CA GLY A 20 -16.13 1.39 14.57
C GLY A 20 -17.61 1.09 14.41
N THR A 21 -18.16 1.31 13.21
CA THR A 21 -19.55 0.93 12.87
C THR A 21 -19.74 -0.59 12.93
N LEU A 22 -18.83 -1.37 12.33
CA LEU A 22 -18.89 -2.83 12.32
C LEU A 22 -18.87 -3.40 13.75
N VAL A 23 -17.90 -2.98 14.56
CA VAL A 23 -17.72 -3.42 15.94
C VAL A 23 -18.92 -3.02 16.81
N PHE A 24 -19.37 -1.77 16.71
CA PHE A 24 -20.52 -1.28 17.47
C PHE A 24 -21.79 -2.08 17.18
N ASN A 25 -22.11 -2.29 15.90
CA ASN A 25 -23.32 -3.00 15.49
C ASN A 25 -23.27 -4.48 15.89
N ALA A 26 -22.14 -5.17 15.63
CA ALA A 26 -21.97 -6.56 16.01
C ALA A 26 -22.04 -6.76 17.53
N ARG A 27 -21.46 -5.86 18.31
CA ARG A 27 -21.56 -5.88 19.77
C ARG A 27 -23.01 -5.71 20.24
N LYS A 28 -23.75 -4.77 19.63
CA LYS A 28 -25.16 -4.50 19.96
C LYS A 28 -26.10 -5.66 19.61
N GLN A 29 -25.91 -6.30 18.47
CA GLN A 29 -26.66 -7.50 18.08
C GLN A 29 -26.48 -8.65 19.07
N ARG A 30 -25.34 -8.70 19.76
CA ARG A 30 -25.01 -9.71 20.78
C ARG A 30 -25.31 -9.28 22.21
N ALA A 31 -25.93 -8.12 22.40
CA ALA A 31 -26.21 -7.52 23.71
C ALA A 31 -24.97 -7.40 24.64
N LEU A 32 -23.77 -7.33 24.08
CA LEU A 32 -22.53 -7.23 24.83
C LEU A 32 -22.31 -5.77 25.31
N THR A 33 -21.84 -5.60 26.53
CA THR A 33 -21.37 -4.29 27.01
C THR A 33 -20.00 -3.99 26.45
N GLN A 34 -19.62 -2.70 26.38
CA GLN A 34 -18.25 -2.34 25.97
C GLN A 34 -17.20 -2.95 26.91
N ALA A 35 -17.48 -2.97 28.22
CA ALA A 35 -16.57 -3.56 29.20
C ALA A 35 -16.42 -5.08 28.99
N GLY A 36 -17.54 -5.78 28.76
CA GLY A 36 -17.54 -7.22 28.55
C GLY A 36 -16.78 -7.63 27.29
N LEU A 37 -17.01 -6.94 26.16
CA LEU A 37 -16.26 -7.22 24.93
C LEU A 37 -14.77 -6.90 25.10
N ALA A 38 -14.43 -5.76 25.70
CA ALA A 38 -13.04 -5.39 25.93
C ALA A 38 -12.31 -6.42 26.79
N GLN A 39 -12.94 -6.86 27.90
CA GLN A 39 -12.39 -7.88 28.77
C GLN A 39 -12.18 -9.22 28.04
N ALA A 40 -13.14 -9.62 27.18
CA ALA A 40 -13.04 -10.86 26.41
C ALA A 40 -11.84 -10.90 25.45
N ILE A 41 -11.33 -9.73 25.03
CA ILE A 41 -10.16 -9.62 24.15
C ILE A 41 -8.89 -9.12 24.87
N GLY A 42 -8.90 -9.08 26.21
CA GLY A 42 -7.74 -8.62 27.00
C GLY A 42 -7.47 -7.11 26.89
N ARG A 43 -8.48 -6.29 26.57
CA ARG A 43 -8.40 -4.83 26.49
C ARG A 43 -9.29 -4.17 27.54
N ASP A 44 -9.18 -2.85 27.66
CA ASP A 44 -10.01 -2.05 28.56
C ASP A 44 -11.20 -1.38 27.84
N ARG A 45 -12.19 -0.96 28.62
CA ARG A 45 -13.40 -0.31 28.09
C ARG A 45 -13.09 0.99 27.32
N PRO A 46 -12.18 1.88 27.77
CA PRO A 46 -11.77 3.05 27.00
C PRO A 46 -11.26 2.72 25.60
N TRP A 47 -10.37 1.72 25.47
CA TRP A 47 -9.83 1.28 24.19
C TRP A 47 -10.96 0.87 23.23
N LEU A 48 -11.93 0.08 23.70
CA LEU A 48 -13.05 -0.32 22.85
C LEU A 48 -13.96 0.87 22.50
N SER A 49 -14.11 1.84 23.40
CA SER A 49 -14.84 3.08 23.12
C SER A 49 -14.17 3.86 21.98
N ASP A 50 -12.83 3.93 21.98
CA ASP A 50 -12.08 4.63 20.96
C ASP A 50 -12.10 3.90 19.61
N VAL A 51 -12.13 2.56 19.60
CA VAL A 51 -12.40 1.76 18.38
C VAL A 51 -13.80 2.07 17.83
N GLU A 52 -14.84 1.98 18.67
CA GLU A 52 -16.23 2.18 18.22
C GLU A 52 -16.54 3.62 17.80
N THR A 53 -15.78 4.59 18.29
CA THR A 53 -15.93 6.01 17.94
C THR A 53 -14.96 6.47 16.86
N GLY A 54 -14.15 5.55 16.29
CA GLY A 54 -13.23 5.86 15.20
C GLY A 54 -12.04 6.75 15.61
N LYS A 55 -11.74 6.85 16.91
CA LYS A 55 -10.62 7.67 17.42
C LYS A 55 -9.28 6.94 17.36
N ILE A 56 -9.30 5.60 17.44
CA ILE A 56 -8.10 4.80 17.27
C ILE A 56 -7.73 4.74 15.78
N THR A 57 -6.50 5.15 15.48
CA THR A 57 -5.93 5.14 14.14
C THR A 57 -5.18 3.85 13.81
N HIS A 58 -4.68 3.14 14.83
CA HIS A 58 -3.96 1.89 14.69
C HIS A 58 -4.50 0.84 15.67
N VAL A 59 -5.04 -0.24 15.12
CA VAL A 59 -5.43 -1.44 15.87
C VAL A 59 -4.47 -2.58 15.48
N PRO A 60 -3.75 -3.20 16.43
CA PRO A 60 -2.91 -4.37 16.18
C PRO A 60 -3.70 -5.53 15.53
N ASP A 61 -3.04 -6.31 14.67
CA ASP A 61 -3.69 -7.42 13.95
C ASP A 61 -4.24 -8.51 14.90
N ASP A 62 -3.54 -8.78 16.00
CA ASP A 62 -3.99 -9.71 17.04
C ASP A 62 -5.30 -9.24 17.69
N ASP A 63 -5.45 -7.93 17.93
CA ASP A 63 -6.69 -7.37 18.47
C ASP A 63 -7.83 -7.42 17.45
N LEU A 64 -7.54 -7.20 16.16
CA LEU A 64 -8.53 -7.35 15.09
C LEU A 64 -9.02 -8.81 14.98
N ALA A 65 -8.10 -9.77 15.09
CA ALA A 65 -8.43 -11.19 15.13
C ALA A 65 -9.27 -11.54 16.37
N ALA A 66 -8.88 -11.05 17.55
CA ALA A 66 -9.62 -11.26 18.79
C ALA A 66 -11.04 -10.66 18.74
N LEU A 67 -11.19 -9.44 18.20
CA LEU A 67 -12.49 -8.81 17.95
C LEU A 67 -13.34 -9.65 17.01
N ALA A 68 -12.76 -10.18 15.92
CA ALA A 68 -13.47 -11.03 14.99
C ALA A 68 -14.01 -12.30 15.66
N VAL A 69 -13.18 -12.99 16.45
CA VAL A 69 -13.59 -14.18 17.21
C VAL A 69 -14.68 -13.84 18.22
N ALA A 70 -14.47 -12.81 19.05
CA ALA A 70 -15.41 -12.42 20.11
C ALA A 70 -16.78 -11.95 19.56
N LEU A 71 -16.80 -11.40 18.36
CA LEU A 71 -18.01 -10.94 17.66
C LEU A 71 -18.56 -11.96 16.66
N SER A 72 -17.97 -13.16 16.59
CA SER A 72 -18.20 -14.18 15.56
C SER A 72 -18.34 -13.60 14.15
N LEU A 73 -17.39 -12.73 13.81
CA LEU A 73 -17.17 -12.18 12.48
C LEU A 73 -15.98 -12.88 11.83
N SER A 74 -15.87 -12.77 10.51
CA SER A 74 -14.69 -13.24 9.78
C SER A 74 -13.49 -12.31 10.05
N PRO A 75 -12.31 -12.82 10.46
CA PRO A 75 -11.10 -12.01 10.59
C PRO A 75 -10.76 -11.16 9.35
N PRO A 76 -10.87 -11.65 8.09
CA PRO A 76 -10.66 -10.81 6.92
C PRO A 76 -11.67 -9.67 6.78
N ASP A 77 -12.93 -9.85 7.20
CA ASP A 77 -13.94 -8.77 7.12
C ASP A 77 -13.65 -7.64 8.09
N VAL A 78 -13.23 -7.99 9.32
CA VAL A 78 -12.81 -7.02 10.33
C VAL A 78 -11.55 -6.27 9.88
N ARG A 79 -10.57 -6.99 9.32
CA ARG A 79 -9.37 -6.37 8.73
C ARG A 79 -9.75 -5.43 7.58
N ALA A 80 -10.59 -5.86 6.64
CA ALA A 80 -11.02 -5.02 5.52
C ALA A 80 -11.76 -3.75 6.01
N ALA A 81 -12.54 -3.84 7.08
CA ALA A 81 -13.18 -2.66 7.70
C ALA A 81 -12.17 -1.72 8.37
N HIS A 82 -11.15 -2.27 9.04
CA HIS A 82 -10.03 -1.48 9.57
C HIS A 82 -9.27 -0.78 8.44
N GLU A 83 -8.96 -1.49 7.36
CA GLU A 83 -8.27 -0.95 6.19
C GLU A 83 -9.05 0.15 5.49
N ARG A 84 -10.37 0.06 5.38
CA ARG A 84 -11.20 1.17 4.85
C ARG A 84 -11.22 2.38 5.78
N THR A 85 -11.06 2.17 7.08
CA THR A 85 -10.98 3.26 8.07
C THR A 85 -9.61 3.93 8.00
N ALA A 86 -8.53 3.15 7.89
CA ALA A 86 -7.16 3.62 7.68
C ALA A 86 -6.90 4.12 6.24
N GLY A 87 -7.75 3.72 5.29
CA GLY A 87 -7.64 3.90 3.84
C GLY A 87 -7.81 5.34 3.35
N ARG A 88 -8.05 6.31 4.23
CA ARG A 88 -7.78 7.72 3.90
C ARG A 88 -6.29 8.00 3.65
N LEU A 89 -5.40 7.05 3.96
CA LEU A 89 -3.93 7.15 3.82
C LEU A 89 -3.27 6.00 3.05
N ARG A 90 -4.01 5.06 2.45
CA ARG A 90 -3.36 4.07 1.57
C ARG A 90 -3.12 4.72 0.20
N THR A 91 -1.89 5.19 0.02
CA THR A 91 -1.27 5.25 -1.30
C THR A 91 -1.30 3.83 -1.82
N GLU A 92 -2.26 3.54 -2.69
CA GLU A 92 -2.13 2.44 -3.62
C GLU A 92 -0.72 2.60 -4.22
N VAL A 93 0.19 1.67 -3.95
CA VAL A 93 1.43 1.61 -4.75
C VAL A 93 0.90 1.23 -6.12
N PRO A 94 0.83 2.15 -7.10
CA PRO A 94 0.35 1.76 -8.41
C PRO A 94 1.25 0.63 -8.86
N ALA A 95 0.65 -0.46 -9.34
CA ALA A 95 1.38 -1.51 -10.01
C ALA A 95 2.35 -0.84 -10.98
N ARG A 96 3.65 -1.04 -10.76
CA ARG A 96 4.73 -0.39 -11.54
C ARG A 96 4.35 -0.56 -13.01
N LEU A 97 4.02 0.54 -13.70
CA LEU A 97 3.84 0.53 -15.15
C LEU A 97 5.04 -0.23 -15.74
N PRO A 98 4.86 -1.04 -16.80
CA PRO A 98 5.98 -1.78 -17.39
C PRO A 98 7.06 -0.77 -17.74
N ALA A 99 8.13 -0.78 -16.94
CA ALA A 99 9.32 -0.02 -17.22
C ALA A 99 9.85 -0.58 -18.54
N GLY A 100 10.46 0.26 -19.38
CA GLY A 100 10.85 -0.05 -20.76
C GLY A 100 11.66 -1.36 -20.95
N PRO A 101 12.05 -1.70 -22.19
CA PRO A 101 12.77 -2.94 -22.44
C PRO A 101 14.06 -3.02 -21.61
N GLU A 102 14.31 -4.19 -21.05
CA GLU A 102 15.47 -4.50 -20.23
C GLU A 102 16.76 -4.29 -21.05
N ARG A 103 17.85 -3.88 -20.38
CA ARG A 103 19.13 -3.62 -21.06
C ARG A 103 20.20 -4.61 -20.65
N GLN A 104 21.08 -4.95 -21.59
CA GLN A 104 22.19 -5.85 -21.34
C GLN A 104 23.43 -5.08 -20.87
N CYS A 105 24.11 -5.57 -19.84
CA CYS A 105 25.37 -4.98 -19.38
C CYS A 105 26.48 -5.19 -20.43
N PRO A 106 27.21 -4.14 -20.85
CA PRO A 106 28.28 -4.27 -21.84
C PRO A 106 29.52 -5.01 -21.30
N VAL A 107 29.64 -5.16 -19.97
CA VAL A 107 30.79 -5.81 -19.32
C VAL A 107 30.54 -7.28 -19.03
N CYS A 108 29.38 -7.63 -18.45
CA CYS A 108 29.09 -9.00 -18.00
C CYS A 108 27.92 -9.67 -18.73
N ALA A 109 27.33 -9.00 -19.73
CA ALA A 109 26.22 -9.49 -20.54
C ALA A 109 24.93 -9.85 -19.78
N ARG A 110 24.82 -9.54 -18.47
CA ARG A 110 23.58 -9.75 -17.70
C ARG A 110 22.56 -8.66 -17.97
N ILE A 111 21.30 -9.07 -17.94
CA ILE A 111 20.15 -8.19 -18.09
C ILE A 111 19.95 -7.36 -16.83
N SER A 112 19.65 -6.07 -17.02
CA SER A 112 19.42 -5.08 -15.99
C SER A 112 18.06 -4.38 -16.21
N PRO A 113 17.35 -4.00 -15.13
CA PRO A 113 16.09 -3.28 -15.22
C PRO A 113 16.25 -1.96 -15.99
N PRO A 114 15.27 -1.51 -16.78
CA PRO A 114 15.35 -0.36 -17.68
C PRO A 114 15.70 0.99 -17.02
N ASP A 115 15.60 1.09 -15.70
CA ASP A 115 15.90 2.28 -14.90
C ASP A 115 17.23 2.21 -14.11
N ALA A 116 17.92 1.07 -14.08
CA ALA A 116 19.17 0.97 -13.33
C ALA A 116 20.36 1.77 -13.94
N ASN A 117 21.14 2.45 -13.10
CA ASN A 117 22.33 3.18 -13.54
C ASN A 117 23.57 2.29 -13.61
N PHE A 118 23.59 1.21 -12.80
CA PHE A 118 24.71 0.28 -12.66
C PHE A 118 24.24 -1.17 -12.76
N CYS A 119 25.12 -2.05 -13.23
CA CYS A 119 24.87 -3.48 -13.25
C CYS A 119 24.91 -4.04 -11.83
N ALA A 120 23.81 -4.67 -11.38
CA ALA A 120 23.74 -5.31 -10.06
C ALA A 120 24.71 -6.49 -9.87
N HIS A 121 25.28 -7.01 -10.96
CA HIS A 121 26.19 -8.16 -10.90
C HIS A 121 27.67 -7.79 -10.97
N CYS A 122 28.06 -6.78 -11.76
CA CYS A 122 29.48 -6.40 -11.92
C CYS A 122 29.78 -4.94 -11.56
N GLY A 123 28.78 -4.13 -11.19
CA GLY A 123 28.97 -2.72 -10.83
C GLY A 123 29.25 -1.76 -11.99
N ALA A 124 29.36 -2.26 -13.23
CA ALA A 124 29.61 -1.42 -14.40
C ALA A 124 28.46 -0.42 -14.64
N ALA A 125 28.79 0.82 -14.98
CA ALA A 125 27.82 1.83 -15.40
C ALA A 125 27.12 1.39 -16.70
N LEU A 126 25.82 1.59 -16.77
CA LEU A 126 25.01 1.21 -17.92
C LEU A 126 24.72 2.44 -18.78
N PRO A 127 24.88 2.35 -20.11
CA PRO A 127 24.64 3.49 -20.99
C PRO A 127 23.16 3.88 -20.97
N HIS A 128 22.89 5.18 -20.84
CA HIS A 128 21.53 5.75 -20.94
C HIS A 128 21.13 6.02 -22.39
N GLU A 129 22.11 6.20 -23.27
CA GLU A 129 21.92 6.45 -24.69
C GLU A 129 22.74 5.45 -25.52
N ILE A 130 22.20 5.08 -26.67
CA ILE A 130 22.86 4.26 -27.69
C ILE A 130 22.80 4.98 -29.03
N GLU A 131 23.87 4.85 -29.82
CA GLU A 131 23.94 5.45 -31.14
C GLU A 131 23.30 4.52 -32.18
N CYS A 132 22.51 5.08 -33.09
CA CYS A 132 21.92 4.29 -34.17
C CYS A 132 22.98 3.95 -35.22
N GLY A 133 23.32 2.66 -35.36
CA GLY A 133 24.28 2.19 -36.36
C GLY A 133 23.90 2.42 -37.84
N ARG A 134 22.73 3.02 -38.15
CA ARG A 134 22.37 3.44 -39.51
C ARG A 134 22.49 4.94 -39.74
N CYS A 135 22.08 5.77 -38.78
CA CYS A 135 21.99 7.21 -38.96
C CYS A 135 22.86 8.03 -38.00
N GLY A 136 23.60 7.39 -37.10
CA GLY A 136 24.51 8.02 -36.13
C GLY A 136 23.82 8.83 -35.03
N ARG A 137 22.48 8.87 -34.98
CA ARG A 137 21.76 9.65 -33.96
C ARG A 137 21.64 8.87 -32.66
N ARG A 138 21.80 9.56 -31.53
CA ARG A 138 21.62 9.01 -30.19
C ARG A 138 20.14 8.79 -29.89
N ASN A 139 19.83 7.67 -29.28
CA ASN A 139 18.50 7.26 -28.85
C ASN A 139 18.60 6.71 -27.42
N PRO A 140 17.50 6.68 -26.64
CA PRO A 140 17.49 6.00 -25.35
C PRO A 140 17.99 4.55 -25.47
N ALA A 141 18.77 4.08 -24.50
CA ALA A 141 19.25 2.69 -24.47
C ALA A 141 18.11 1.66 -24.40
N THR A 142 16.93 2.09 -24.00
CA THR A 142 15.69 1.29 -23.96
C THR A 142 14.83 1.47 -25.23
N ALA A 143 15.32 2.13 -26.28
CA ALA A 143 14.56 2.29 -27.51
C ALA A 143 14.59 0.98 -28.33
N ASN A 144 13.43 0.48 -28.76
CA ASN A 144 13.34 -0.64 -29.71
C ASN A 144 13.58 -0.21 -31.18
N PHE A 145 13.34 1.07 -31.49
CA PHE A 145 13.46 1.65 -32.82
C PHE A 145 14.11 3.03 -32.73
N CYS A 146 14.88 3.40 -33.76
CA CYS A 146 15.44 4.74 -33.88
C CYS A 146 14.32 5.76 -34.15
N ALA A 147 14.21 6.78 -33.30
CA ALA A 147 13.22 7.85 -33.44
C ALA A 147 13.40 8.70 -34.72
N TYR A 148 14.55 8.59 -35.38
CA TYR A 148 14.91 9.42 -36.52
C TYR A 148 14.88 8.69 -37.86
N CYS A 149 15.22 7.40 -37.89
CA CYS A 149 15.30 6.65 -39.14
C CYS A 149 14.51 5.33 -39.14
N GLY A 150 13.78 5.04 -38.06
CA GLY A 150 12.91 3.86 -37.92
C GLY A 150 13.63 2.51 -37.86
N ARG A 151 14.97 2.48 -37.88
CA ARG A 151 15.72 1.21 -37.81
C ARG A 151 15.53 0.57 -36.43
N ARG A 152 15.28 -0.74 -36.39
CA ARG A 152 15.27 -1.51 -35.14
C ARG A 152 16.61 -1.37 -34.43
N MET A 153 16.55 -0.99 -33.16
CA MET A 153 17.69 -0.92 -32.26
C MET A 153 17.80 -2.28 -31.58
N GLY A 154 18.96 -2.91 -31.66
CA GLY A 154 19.15 -4.25 -31.12
C GLY A 154 19.12 -4.23 -29.60
N ALA A 155 18.19 -5.01 -29.03
CA ALA A 155 18.52 -5.87 -27.90
C ALA A 155 19.82 -6.61 -28.26
N GLY A 156 20.77 -6.65 -27.32
CA GLY A 156 22.07 -7.26 -27.55
C GLY A 156 21.98 -8.72 -28.02
N LEU A 157 23.06 -9.13 -28.69
CA LEU A 157 23.36 -10.40 -29.36
C LEU A 157 22.96 -10.40 -30.85
N GLY A 158 23.86 -10.47 -31.81
CA GLY A 158 25.20 -11.06 -31.80
C GLY A 158 25.26 -12.10 -32.91
N ALA A 159 25.97 -11.76 -33.98
CA ALA A 159 26.68 -12.70 -34.83
C ALA A 159 28.16 -12.32 -34.72
#